data_AF-A0A4Y8C8D6-F1
#
_entry.id   AF-A0A4Y8C8D6-F1
#
_cell.length_a   1.000
_cell.length_b   1.000
_cell.length_c   1.000
_cell.angle_alpha   90.00
_cell.angle_beta   90.00
_cell.angle_gamma   90.00
#
_symmetry.space_group_name_H-M   'P 1'
#
loop_
_entity.id
_entity.type
_entity.pdbx_description
1 polymer ?
#
loop_
_entity_poly.entity_id
_entity_poly.type
_entity_poly.pdbx_seq_one_letter_code
_entity_poly.pdbx_strand_id
1 'polypeptide(L)'
;NIVEEFVEARQDGETILARREEVQLIDLCSGMVVGVAASLIPFLEHDDANRALMGSNMQRQAVPLLTASAPIVGTGMEQIIARDAWEAVKAKRGGVVEKVDNKSIFILGEDDKGPFIDHYTMEKNLRTN
;
A
#
# COMPACT_ATOMS: atom_id res chain seq x y z
N ASN A 1 -0.36 9.50 -23.68
CA ASN A 1 -0.63 9.68 -25.13
C ASN A 1 -0.85 8.32 -25.74
N ILE A 2 -1.97 8.14 -26.42
CA ILE A 2 -2.29 6.92 -27.18
C ILE A 2 -1.54 7.00 -28.51
N VAL A 3 -0.70 6.00 -28.79
CA VAL A 3 0.22 6.03 -29.95
C VAL A 3 -0.45 5.38 -31.17
N GLU A 4 -1.14 4.28 -30.94
CA GLU A 4 -1.82 3.48 -31.96
C GLU A 4 -3.07 4.19 -32.50
N GLU A 5 -3.39 3.96 -33.78
CA GLU A 5 -4.58 4.54 -34.41
C GLU A 5 -5.87 3.90 -33.88
N PHE A 6 -5.82 2.60 -33.60
CA PHE A 6 -6.90 1.82 -33.04
C PHE A 6 -6.45 1.19 -31.71
N VAL A 7 -7.29 1.27 -30.69
CA VAL A 7 -7.04 0.71 -29.36
C VAL A 7 -8.25 -0.03 -28.83
N GLU A 8 -8.01 -1.04 -28.01
CA GLU A 8 -9.09 -1.68 -27.24
C GLU A 8 -9.59 -0.70 -26.17
N ALA A 9 -10.88 -0.43 -26.19
CA ALA A 9 -11.56 0.45 -25.25
C ALA A 9 -12.84 -0.22 -24.75
N ARG A 10 -13.41 0.34 -23.67
CA ARG A 10 -14.68 -0.13 -23.11
C ARG A 10 -15.77 0.90 -23.34
N GLN A 11 -16.86 0.49 -23.97
CA GLN A 11 -18.06 1.31 -24.17
C GLN A 11 -19.29 0.49 -23.78
N ASP A 12 -20.14 1.05 -22.91
CA ASP A 12 -21.38 0.40 -22.44
C ASP A 12 -21.20 -1.04 -21.91
N GLY A 13 -20.03 -1.32 -21.33
CA GLY A 13 -19.67 -2.61 -20.74
C GLY A 13 -18.98 -3.59 -21.70
N GLU A 14 -19.05 -3.34 -23.01
CA GLU A 14 -18.42 -4.16 -24.04
C GLU A 14 -17.02 -3.66 -24.39
N THR A 15 -16.16 -4.60 -24.76
CA THR A 15 -14.82 -4.30 -25.28
C THR A 15 -14.93 -4.09 -26.79
N ILE A 16 -14.55 -2.90 -27.25
CA ILE A 16 -14.59 -2.50 -28.65
C ILE A 16 -13.21 -2.06 -29.12
N LEU A 17 -12.99 -2.11 -30.43
CA LEU A 17 -11.84 -1.48 -31.06
C LEU A 17 -12.23 -0.05 -31.45
N ALA A 18 -11.75 0.94 -30.70
CA ALA A 18 -12.08 2.34 -30.90
C ALA A 18 -10.93 3.08 -31.61
N ARG A 19 -11.26 4.13 -32.36
CA ARG A 19 -10.24 5.05 -32.88
C ARG A 19 -9.71 5.90 -31.74
N ARG A 20 -8.42 6.24 -31.78
CA ARG A 20 -7.78 7.05 -30.73
C ARG A 20 -8.50 8.38 -30.46
N GLU A 21 -9.14 8.99 -31.46
CA GLU A 21 -9.86 10.26 -31.32
C GLU A 21 -11.19 10.14 -30.55
N GLU A 22 -11.74 8.92 -30.47
CA GLU A 22 -13.01 8.63 -29.81
C GLU A 22 -12.81 8.28 -28.32
N VAL A 23 -11.57 8.00 -27.90
CA VAL A 23 -11.24 7.64 -26.52
C VAL A 23 -11.26 8.88 -25.63
N GLN A 24 -12.18 8.91 -24.68
CA GLN A 24 -12.37 10.04 -23.76
C GLN A 24 -11.61 9.87 -22.44
N LEU A 25 -11.36 8.63 -22.02
CA LEU A 25 -10.81 8.27 -20.72
C LEU A 25 -9.78 7.16 -20.85
N ILE A 26 -8.86 7.11 -19.88
CA ILE A 26 -7.77 6.14 -19.77
C ILE A 26 -7.61 5.77 -18.29
N ASP A 27 -7.33 4.49 -18.03
CA ASP A 27 -7.01 3.97 -16.71
C ASP A 27 -5.74 4.63 -16.15
N LEU A 28 -5.77 5.04 -14.88
CA LEU A 28 -4.63 5.70 -14.25
C LEU A 28 -3.48 4.74 -13.97
N CYS A 29 -3.79 3.49 -13.62
CA CYS A 29 -2.80 2.44 -13.39
C CYS A 29 -3.39 1.06 -13.65
N SER A 30 -2.55 0.10 -14.06
CA SER A 30 -2.97 -1.28 -14.37
C SER A 30 -3.54 -2.02 -13.15
N GLY A 31 -3.17 -1.62 -11.93
CA GLY A 31 -3.65 -2.22 -10.69
C GLY A 31 -5.02 -1.69 -10.23
N MET A 32 -5.63 -0.72 -10.90
CA MET A 32 -6.87 -0.09 -10.42
C MET A 32 -8.07 -1.05 -10.34
N VAL A 33 -8.01 -2.16 -11.07
CA VAL A 33 -9.07 -3.17 -11.15
C VAL A 33 -9.01 -4.15 -9.98
N VAL A 34 -7.84 -4.30 -9.33
CA VAL A 34 -7.62 -5.30 -8.28
C VAL A 34 -7.75 -4.70 -6.89
N GLY A 35 -8.26 -5.50 -5.95
CA GLY A 35 -8.33 -5.11 -4.54
C GLY A 35 -6.97 -5.09 -3.86
N VAL A 36 -6.88 -4.44 -2.69
CA VAL A 36 -5.63 -4.25 -1.93
C VAL A 36 -4.92 -5.57 -1.57
N ALA A 37 -5.68 -6.63 -1.26
CA ALA A 37 -5.08 -7.93 -0.95
C ALA A 37 -4.51 -8.61 -2.20
N ALA A 38 -5.24 -8.55 -3.32
CA ALA A 38 -4.78 -9.13 -4.58
C ALA A 38 -3.56 -8.37 -5.13
N SER A 39 -3.46 -7.06 -4.91
CA SER A 39 -2.31 -6.26 -5.35
C SER A 39 -1.02 -6.56 -4.58
N LEU A 40 -1.06 -7.33 -3.49
CA LEU A 40 0.11 -7.87 -2.80
C LEU A 40 0.64 -9.17 -3.41
N ILE A 41 -0.09 -9.79 -4.34
CA ILE A 41 0.32 -11.04 -4.99
C ILE A 41 1.23 -10.68 -6.18
N PRO A 42 2.54 -11.01 -6.14
CA PRO A 42 3.39 -10.81 -7.30
C PRO A 42 3.00 -11.79 -8.42
N PHE A 43 3.16 -11.37 -9.67
CA PHE A 43 2.84 -12.19 -10.85
C PHE A 43 1.37 -12.62 -10.93
N LEU A 44 0.46 -11.77 -10.42
CA LEU A 44 -0.98 -12.04 -10.42
C LEU A 44 -1.54 -12.31 -11.83
N GLU A 45 -0.97 -11.66 -12.84
CA GLU A 45 -1.30 -11.84 -14.26
C GLU A 45 -1.05 -13.27 -14.78
N HIS A 46 -0.28 -14.07 -14.04
CA HIS A 46 0.04 -15.46 -14.37
C HIS A 46 -0.76 -16.49 -13.54
N ASP A 47 -1.53 -16.05 -12.55
CA ASP A 47 -2.37 -16.91 -11.72
C ASP A 47 -3.83 -16.85 -12.18
N ASP A 48 -4.57 -17.96 -12.02
CA ASP A 48 -6.00 -17.98 -12.30
C ASP A 48 -6.80 -17.26 -11.20
N ALA A 49 -8.01 -16.82 -11.55
CA ALA A 49 -8.85 -16.02 -10.67
C ALA A 49 -9.23 -16.72 -9.35
N ASN A 50 -9.42 -18.05 -9.36
CA ASN A 50 -9.79 -18.79 -8.16
C ASN A 50 -8.60 -18.89 -7.20
N ARG A 51 -7.40 -19.12 -7.74
CA ARG A 51 -6.17 -19.14 -6.94
C ARG A 51 -5.82 -17.77 -6.39
N ALA A 52 -5.98 -16.70 -7.18
CA ALA A 52 -5.83 -15.33 -6.71
C ALA A 52 -6.80 -14.99 -5.56
N LEU A 53 -8.06 -15.43 -5.68
CA LEU A 53 -9.07 -15.27 -4.64
C LEU A 53 -8.69 -16.03 -3.36
N MET A 54 -8.28 -17.29 -3.49
CA MET A 54 -7.84 -18.09 -2.35
C MET A 54 -6.60 -17.48 -1.69
N GLY A 55 -5.60 -17.07 -2.47
CA GLY A 55 -4.39 -16.43 -1.97
C GLY A 55 -4.69 -15.15 -1.18
N SER A 56 -5.54 -14.29 -1.72
CA SER A 56 -5.98 -13.05 -1.04
C SER A 56 -6.70 -13.33 0.29
N ASN A 57 -7.48 -14.41 0.37
CA ASN A 57 -8.17 -14.80 1.59
C ASN A 57 -7.23 -15.44 2.63
N MET A 58 -6.29 -16.26 2.18
CA MET A 58 -5.27 -16.87 3.04
C MET A 58 -4.35 -15.82 3.66
N GLN A 59 -3.97 -14.78 2.90
CA GLN A 59 -3.16 -13.68 3.42
C GLN A 59 -3.79 -12.99 4.64
N ARG A 60 -5.13 -12.83 4.66
CA ARG A 60 -5.85 -12.23 5.81
C ARG A 60 -5.88 -13.11 7.06
N GLN A 61 -5.51 -14.38 6.94
CA GLN A 61 -5.46 -15.34 8.04
C GLN A 61 -4.03 -15.56 8.54
N ALA A 62 -3.03 -14.95 7.88
CA ALA A 62 -1.65 -15.05 8.30
C ALA A 62 -1.46 -14.39 9.68
N VAL A 63 -0.78 -15.09 10.58
CA VAL A 63 -0.48 -14.61 11.93
C VAL A 63 0.91 -13.95 11.91
N PRO A 64 1.11 -12.79 12.56
CA PRO A 64 2.42 -12.17 12.67
C PRO A 64 3.45 -13.09 13.33
N LEU A 65 4.65 -13.15 12.76
CA LEU A 65 5.78 -13.89 13.33
C LEU A 65 6.44 -13.08 14.46
N LEU A 66 7.21 -13.77 15.32
CA LEU A 66 7.98 -13.12 16.40
C LEU A 66 8.97 -12.07 15.87
N THR A 67 9.53 -12.31 14.69
CA THR A 67 10.42 -11.38 14.00
C THR A 67 9.87 -11.13 12.61
N ALA A 68 9.53 -9.87 12.33
CA ALA A 68 9.05 -9.47 11.01
C ALA A 68 10.20 -9.48 10.00
N SER A 69 9.91 -9.92 8.78
CA SER A 69 10.83 -9.84 7.65
C SER A 69 10.08 -9.32 6.44
N ALA A 70 10.73 -8.47 5.65
CA ALA A 70 10.15 -7.98 4.41
C ALA A 70 10.14 -9.09 3.34
N PRO A 71 9.14 -9.13 2.45
CA PRO A 71 9.14 -10.08 1.36
C PRO A 71 10.31 -9.81 0.42
N ILE A 72 11.01 -10.86 0.00
CA ILE A 72 12.11 -10.77 -0.97
C ILE A 72 11.58 -10.39 -2.36
N VAL A 73 10.38 -10.88 -2.69
CA VAL A 73 9.64 -10.55 -3.92
C VAL A 73 8.33 -9.91 -3.50
N GLY A 74 8.17 -8.63 -3.82
CA GLY A 74 6.98 -7.84 -3.49
C GLY A 74 6.50 -7.01 -4.67
N THR A 75 5.39 -6.31 -4.48
CA THR A 75 4.75 -5.48 -5.53
C THR A 75 4.93 -3.98 -5.33
N GLY A 76 5.43 -3.56 -4.16
CA GLY A 76 5.56 -2.16 -3.75
C GLY A 76 4.34 -1.65 -2.98
N MET A 77 3.24 -2.41 -2.95
CA MET A 77 2.04 -2.07 -2.17
C MET A 77 2.26 -2.25 -0.66
N GLU A 78 3.25 -3.02 -0.25
CA GLU A 78 3.55 -3.35 1.15
C GLU A 78 3.81 -2.08 1.97
N GLN A 79 4.58 -1.14 1.44
CA GLN A 79 4.91 0.11 2.12
C GLN A 79 3.66 0.99 2.30
N ILE A 80 2.81 1.05 1.27
CA ILE A 80 1.58 1.85 1.29
C ILE A 80 0.64 1.28 2.35
N ILE A 81 0.45 -0.05 2.34
CA ILE A 81 -0.40 -0.74 3.31
C ILE A 81 0.15 -0.57 4.72
N ALA A 82 1.44 -0.79 4.96
CA ALA A 82 2.03 -0.64 6.29
C ALA A 82 1.91 0.80 6.83
N ARG A 83 2.04 1.81 5.95
CA ARG A 83 1.83 3.23 6.30
C ARG A 83 0.36 3.51 6.65
N ASP A 84 -0.56 2.95 5.88
CA ASP A 84 -1.99 3.30 5.92
C ASP A 84 -2.83 2.36 6.79
N ALA A 85 -2.27 1.25 7.28
CA ALA A 85 -2.90 0.32 8.22
C ALA A 85 -2.96 0.84 9.66
N TRP A 86 -2.32 1.98 9.96
CA TRP A 86 -2.30 2.65 11.27
C TRP A 86 -1.72 1.85 12.44
N GLU A 87 -1.19 0.65 12.21
CA GLU A 87 -0.48 -0.13 13.23
C GLU A 87 0.92 0.43 13.52
N ALA A 88 1.55 1.09 12.53
CA ALA A 88 2.83 1.75 12.70
C ALA A 88 2.66 3.17 13.27
N VAL A 89 3.47 3.50 14.28
CA VAL A 89 3.56 4.87 14.83
C VAL A 89 4.29 5.76 13.82
N LYS A 90 3.61 6.84 13.41
CA LYS A 90 4.11 7.80 12.41
C LYS A 90 4.46 9.13 13.06
N ALA A 91 5.61 9.69 12.69
CA ALA A 91 5.99 11.03 13.12
C ALA A 91 5.08 12.08 12.45
N LYS A 92 4.54 13.01 13.25
CA LYS A 92 3.69 14.11 12.76
C LYS A 92 4.51 15.22 12.09
N ARG A 93 5.72 15.45 12.61
CA ARG A 93 6.66 16.48 12.17
C ARG A 93 8.03 15.86 12.02
N GLY A 94 8.80 16.36 11.06
CA GLY A 94 10.19 15.95 10.86
C GLY A 94 11.08 16.48 11.99
N GLY A 95 12.10 15.72 12.36
CA GLY A 95 13.05 16.10 13.40
C GLY A 95 14.13 15.04 13.60
N VAL A 96 14.98 15.22 14.59
CA VAL A 96 16.03 14.29 15.00
C VAL A 96 15.53 13.48 16.19
N VAL A 97 15.79 12.17 16.16
CA VAL A 97 15.47 11.29 17.29
C VAL A 97 16.43 11.59 18.44
N GLU A 98 15.91 12.15 19.52
CA GLU A 98 16.70 12.51 20.71
C GLU A 98 16.85 11.32 21.65
N LYS A 99 15.76 10.57 21.87
CA LYS A 99 15.74 9.45 22.80
C LYS A 99 14.79 8.35 22.32
N VAL A 100 15.23 7.11 22.44
CA VAL A 100 14.44 5.91 22.15
C VAL A 100 14.47 4.97 23.35
N ASP A 101 13.30 4.68 23.89
CA ASP A 101 13.07 3.66 24.91
C ASP A 101 12.09 2.61 24.38
N ASN A 102 11.99 1.48 25.06
CA ASN A 102 11.07 0.40 24.67
C ASN A 102 9.58 0.81 24.71
N LYS A 103 9.23 1.91 25.38
CA LYS A 103 7.84 2.41 25.52
C LYS A 103 7.63 3.79 24.91
N SER A 104 8.68 4.49 24.51
CA SER A 104 8.58 5.89 24.13
C SER A 104 9.67 6.31 23.17
N ILE A 105 9.30 7.16 22.23
CA ILE A 105 10.21 7.79 21.26
C ILE A 105 10.05 9.30 21.37
N PHE A 106 11.17 10.02 21.46
CA PHE A 106 11.23 11.48 21.51
C PHE A 106 11.89 12.02 20.25
N ILE A 107 11.21 12.96 19.59
CA ILE A 107 11.71 13.62 18.37
C ILE A 107 11.85 15.12 18.66
N LEU A 108 13.06 15.64 18.56
CA LEU A 108 13.39 17.06 18.67
C LEU A 108 13.43 17.68 17.28
N GLY A 109 12.77 18.80 17.09
CA GLY A 109 12.82 19.56 15.85
C GLY A 109 12.61 21.05 16.07
N GLU A 110 12.71 21.80 15.00
CA GLU A 110 12.44 23.24 14.98
C GLU A 110 11.48 23.53 13.82
N ASP A 111 10.48 24.36 14.10
CA ASP A 111 9.48 24.81 13.13
C ASP A 111 9.40 26.34 13.20
N ASP A 112 8.56 26.97 12.37
CA ASP A 112 8.37 28.43 12.34
C ASP A 112 7.94 29.03 13.69
N LYS A 113 7.49 28.18 14.63
CA LYS A 113 7.03 28.53 15.99
C LYS A 113 8.09 28.30 17.08
N GLY A 114 9.30 27.87 16.71
CA GLY A 114 10.41 27.57 17.62
C GLY A 114 10.65 26.07 17.86
N PRO A 115 11.54 25.72 18.81
CA PRO A 115 11.93 24.34 19.08
C PRO A 115 10.78 23.54 19.71
N PHE A 116 10.64 22.27 19.32
CA PHE A 116 9.63 21.36 19.84
C PHE A 116 10.19 19.99 20.15
N ILE A 117 9.57 19.30 21.11
CA ILE A 117 9.84 17.90 21.43
C ILE A 117 8.51 17.14 21.31
N ASP A 118 8.41 16.25 20.32
CA ASP A 118 7.28 15.34 20.16
C ASP A 118 7.53 14.02 20.88
N HIS A 119 6.54 13.59 21.67
CA HIS A 119 6.56 12.33 22.40
C HIS A 119 5.58 11.33 21.79
N TYR A 120 6.07 10.14 21.46
CA TYR A 120 5.30 9.03 20.90
C TYR A 120 5.35 7.83 21.84
N THR A 121 4.18 7.32 22.25
CA THR A 121 4.07 6.15 23.12
C THR A 121 3.94 4.87 22.29
N MET A 122 4.62 3.81 22.71
CA MET A 122 4.57 2.49 22.10
C MET A 122 3.71 1.54 22.93
N GLU A 123 2.72 0.91 22.30
CA GLU A 123 1.94 -0.17 22.91
C GLU A 123 2.71 -1.49 22.83
N LYS A 124 2.62 -2.32 23.88
CA LYS A 124 3.39 -3.56 23.99
C LYS A 124 2.51 -4.73 24.38
N ASN A 125 2.67 -5.84 23.64
CA ASN A 125 2.10 -7.15 23.94
C ASN A 125 0.61 -7.10 24.30
N LEU A 126 -0.14 -6.26 23.59
CA LEU A 126 -1.59 -6.19 23.74
C LEU A 126 -2.21 -7.45 23.13
N ARG A 127 -3.20 -8.02 23.83
CA ARG A 127 -3.95 -9.15 23.28
C ARG A 127 -4.82 -8.64 22.13
N THR A 128 -4.68 -9.23 20.95
CA THR A 128 -5.60 -9.01 19.82
C THR A 128 -6.95 -9.69 20.09
N ASN A 129 -7.97 -9.36 19.28
CA ASN A 129 -9.32 -9.92 19.40
C ASN A 129 -9.38 -11.43 19.15
#